data_AF-A0A7J7V7R1-F1
#
_entry.id   AF-A0A7J7V7R1-F1
#
_cell.length_a   1.000
_cell.length_b   1.000
_cell.length_c   1.000
_cell.angle_alpha   90.00
_cell.angle_beta   90.00
_cell.angle_gamma   90.00
#
_symmetry.space_group_name_H-M   'P 1'
#
loop_
_entity.id
_entity.type
_entity.pdbx_description
1 polymer ?
#
loop_
_entity_poly.entity_id
_entity_poly.type
_entity_poly.pdbx_seq_one_letter_code
_entity_poly.pdbx_strand_id
1 'polypeptide(L)'
;MVSKGFLGRKSGKGFYIYQEGVKNKSLNSDMDSILESLKVPPKPDVSSDEDVQYRLVTRFVNEAALCLQEGILATPTEGDIGAVFGLGFPPCLGGPFRFVDLYGAQKVVDRLRKYEAAYGKQFTPCQLLIDHANSSTKKFYQ
;
A
#
# COMPACT_ATOMS: atom_id res chain seq x y z
N MET A 1 -1.63 16.10 -14.30
CA MET A 1 -1.49 16.99 -13.12
C MET A 1 -0.33 17.96 -13.28
N VAL A 2 0.91 17.48 -13.43
CA VAL A 2 2.11 18.34 -13.59
C VAL A 2 1.98 19.33 -14.74
N SER A 3 1.58 18.89 -15.94
CA SER A 3 1.37 19.76 -17.11
C SER A 3 0.28 20.83 -16.90
N LYS A 4 -0.67 20.61 -16.00
CA LYS A 4 -1.71 21.57 -15.61
C LYS A 4 -1.30 22.44 -14.40
N GLY A 5 -0.05 22.36 -13.94
CA GLY A 5 0.45 23.14 -12.79
C GLY A 5 -0.03 22.65 -11.42
N PHE A 6 -0.63 21.46 -11.34
CA PHE A 6 -1.10 20.88 -10.07
C PHE A 6 0.06 20.12 -9.39
N LEU A 7 0.85 20.83 -8.58
CA LEU A 7 2.08 20.35 -7.92
C LEU A 7 1.91 20.17 -6.40
N GLY A 8 0.68 20.20 -5.90
CA GLY A 8 0.37 20.07 -4.49
C GLY A 8 0.63 21.39 -3.74
N ARG A 9 1.16 21.29 -2.52
CA ARG A 9 1.40 22.47 -1.67
C ARG A 9 2.33 23.51 -2.31
N LYS A 10 3.30 23.06 -3.12
CA LYS A 10 4.29 23.94 -3.78
C LYS A 10 3.64 24.95 -4.73
N SER A 11 2.57 24.57 -5.44
CA SER A 11 1.84 25.47 -6.34
C SER A 11 0.50 25.95 -5.78
N GLY A 12 0.23 25.69 -4.50
CA GLY A 12 -1.07 25.97 -3.87
C GLY A 12 -2.22 25.09 -4.38
N LYS A 13 -1.97 24.11 -5.27
CA LYS A 13 -3.03 23.33 -5.92
C LYS A 13 -2.59 21.93 -6.32
N GLY A 14 -3.39 20.92 -5.99
CA GLY A 14 -3.19 19.50 -6.29
C GLY A 14 -4.53 18.77 -6.34
N PHE A 15 -4.64 17.63 -5.65
CA PHE A 15 -5.95 17.03 -5.33
C PHE A 15 -6.84 17.97 -4.49
N TYR A 16 -6.20 18.81 -3.67
CA TYR A 16 -6.83 19.84 -2.87
C TYR A 16 -6.30 21.22 -3.27
N ILE A 17 -7.01 22.26 -2.86
CA ILE A 17 -6.52 23.64 -2.88
C ILE A 17 -5.81 23.90 -1.55
N TYR A 18 -4.59 24.40 -1.61
CA TYR A 18 -3.74 24.69 -0.46
C TYR A 18 -3.57 26.21 -0.34
N GLN A 19 -4.19 26.79 0.69
CA GLN A 19 -4.06 28.21 1.03
C GLN A 19 -3.22 28.35 2.30
N GLU A 20 -2.38 29.38 2.35
CA GLU A 20 -1.57 29.65 3.53
C GLU A 20 -2.45 30.02 4.73
N GLY A 21 -2.11 29.50 5.92
CA GLY A 21 -2.89 29.73 7.15
C GLY A 21 -4.22 28.98 7.25
N VAL A 22 -4.70 28.30 6.19
CA VAL A 22 -5.98 27.58 6.21
C VAL A 22 -5.77 26.10 6.53
N LYS A 23 -6.37 25.63 7.64
CA LYS A 23 -6.32 24.21 8.04
C LYS A 23 -7.21 23.30 7.19
N ASN A 24 -8.40 23.78 6.82
CA ASN A 24 -9.38 23.01 6.05
C ASN A 24 -9.12 23.16 4.56
N LYS A 25 -8.65 22.08 3.93
CA LYS A 25 -8.33 22.05 2.51
C LYS A 25 -9.61 21.77 1.71
N SER A 26 -9.99 22.68 0.82
CA SER A 26 -11.09 22.43 -0.12
C SER A 26 -10.65 21.47 -1.23
N LEU A 27 -11.61 20.73 -1.77
CA LEU A 27 -11.40 19.89 -2.95
C LEU A 27 -11.13 20.78 -4.17
N ASN A 28 -10.23 20.34 -5.05
CA ASN A 28 -9.96 21.03 -6.30
C ASN A 28 -10.93 20.57 -7.39
N SER A 29 -11.93 21.37 -7.73
CA SER A 29 -12.91 21.08 -8.81
C SER A 29 -12.26 20.83 -10.17
N ASP A 30 -11.11 21.45 -10.46
CA ASP A 30 -10.44 21.26 -11.75
C ASP A 30 -9.84 19.85 -11.91
N MET A 31 -9.71 19.11 -10.81
CA MET A 31 -9.33 17.70 -10.84
C MET A 31 -10.42 16.82 -11.43
N ASP A 32 -11.70 17.20 -11.34
CA ASP A 32 -12.81 16.39 -11.82
C ASP A 32 -12.65 16.10 -13.31
N SER A 33 -12.28 17.12 -14.11
CA SER A 33 -11.98 16.95 -15.54
C SER A 33 -10.86 15.93 -15.84
N ILE A 34 -9.83 15.88 -14.99
CA ILE A 34 -8.72 14.93 -15.13
C ILE A 34 -9.15 13.53 -14.69
N LEU A 35 -9.93 13.45 -13.62
CA LEU A 35 -10.41 12.18 -13.10
C LEU A 35 -11.40 11.53 -14.06
N GLU A 36 -12.37 12.29 -14.59
CA GLU A 36 -13.36 11.80 -15.55
C GLU A 36 -12.71 11.22 -16.82
N SER A 37 -11.65 11.87 -17.32
CA SER A 37 -10.94 11.40 -18.51
C SER A 37 -10.09 10.13 -18.30
N LEU A 38 -9.75 9.79 -17.06
CA LEU A 38 -8.85 8.66 -16.74
C LEU A 38 -9.50 7.57 -15.87
N LYS A 39 -10.74 7.77 -15.45
CA LYS A 39 -11.44 6.85 -14.54
C LYS A 39 -11.73 5.53 -15.24
N VAL A 40 -11.29 4.45 -14.61
CA VAL A 40 -11.63 3.08 -15.02
C VAL A 40 -12.78 2.58 -14.14
N PRO A 41 -13.76 1.82 -14.69
CA PRO A 41 -14.82 1.25 -13.89
C PRO A 41 -14.26 0.34 -12.78
N PRO A 42 -14.86 0.37 -11.57
CA PRO A 42 -14.45 -0.51 -10.48
C PRO A 42 -14.71 -1.98 -10.84
N LYS A 43 -13.84 -2.87 -10.35
CA LYS A 43 -14.02 -4.33 -10.46
C LYS A 43 -14.80 -4.83 -9.25
N PRO A 44 -16.07 -5.28 -9.40
CA PRO A 44 -16.97 -5.52 -8.27
C PRO A 44 -16.38 -6.36 -7.14
N ASP A 45 -15.69 -7.45 -7.49
CA ASP A 45 -15.15 -8.43 -6.53
C ASP A 45 -13.99 -7.90 -5.67
N VAL A 46 -13.41 -6.74 -6.03
CA VAL A 46 -12.23 -6.13 -5.39
C VAL A 46 -12.38 -4.61 -5.20
N SER A 47 -13.63 -4.14 -5.06
CA SER A 47 -13.95 -2.72 -4.91
C SER A 47 -14.72 -2.38 -3.63
N SER A 48 -14.81 -3.30 -2.67
CA SER A 48 -15.27 -2.96 -1.32
C SER A 48 -14.30 -2.00 -0.63
N ASP A 49 -14.77 -1.24 0.36
CA ASP A 49 -13.91 -0.33 1.14
C ASP A 49 -12.75 -1.07 1.80
N GLU A 50 -13.01 -2.28 2.28
CA GLU A 50 -11.99 -3.19 2.81
C GLU A 50 -10.97 -3.57 1.71
N ASP A 51 -11.42 -3.95 0.52
CA ASP A 51 -10.52 -4.27 -0.59
C ASP A 51 -9.66 -3.08 -1.00
N VAL A 52 -10.18 -1.85 -0.96
CA VAL A 52 -9.40 -0.64 -1.23
C VAL A 52 -8.27 -0.49 -0.22
N GLN A 53 -8.53 -0.73 1.06
CA GLN A 53 -7.50 -0.70 2.11
C GLN A 53 -6.44 -1.79 1.88
N TYR A 54 -6.87 -3.04 1.72
CA TYR A 54 -5.92 -4.15 1.58
C TYR A 54 -5.17 -4.12 0.25
N ARG A 55 -5.71 -3.54 -0.82
CA ARG A 55 -4.95 -3.31 -2.06
C ARG A 55 -3.71 -2.43 -1.84
N LEU A 56 -3.81 -1.45 -0.96
CA LEU A 56 -2.68 -0.57 -0.60
C LEU A 56 -1.72 -1.33 0.33
N VAL A 57 -2.24 -1.92 1.40
CA VAL A 57 -1.44 -2.57 2.44
C VAL A 57 -0.71 -3.80 1.90
N THR A 58 -1.40 -4.71 1.21
CA THR A 58 -0.80 -5.97 0.75
C THR A 58 0.31 -5.73 -0.27
N ARG A 59 0.16 -4.75 -1.17
CA ARG A 59 1.25 -4.36 -2.09
C ARG A 59 2.47 -3.85 -1.35
N PHE A 60 2.26 -2.97 -0.38
CA PHE A 60 3.35 -2.43 0.43
C PHE A 60 4.08 -3.54 1.19
N VAL A 61 3.33 -4.44 1.83
CA VAL A 61 3.88 -5.58 2.59
C VAL A 61 4.63 -6.55 1.67
N ASN A 62 4.13 -6.78 0.45
CA ASN A 62 4.80 -7.62 -0.53
C ASN A 62 6.16 -7.07 -0.94
N GLU A 63 6.25 -5.76 -1.23
CA GLU A 63 7.53 -5.10 -1.54
C GLU A 63 8.47 -5.10 -0.33
N ALA A 64 7.96 -4.90 0.89
CA ALA A 64 8.77 -5.00 2.10
C ALA A 64 9.38 -6.41 2.24
N ALA A 65 8.58 -7.46 2.06
CA ALA A 65 9.07 -8.83 2.10
C ALA A 65 10.02 -9.15 0.94
N LEU A 66 9.80 -8.58 -0.25
CA LEU A 66 10.71 -8.70 -1.37
C LEU A 66 12.07 -8.04 -1.07
N CYS A 67 12.09 -6.85 -0.47
CA CYS A 67 13.34 -6.20 -0.04
C CYS A 67 14.13 -7.05 0.97
N LEU A 68 13.44 -7.77 1.86
CA LEU A 68 14.10 -8.72 2.76
C LEU A 68 14.63 -9.94 2.00
N GLN A 69 13.84 -10.47 1.07
CA GLN A 69 14.24 -11.61 0.22
C GLN A 69 15.48 -11.29 -0.63
N GLU A 70 15.57 -10.07 -1.16
CA GLU A 70 16.68 -9.60 -1.99
C GLU A 70 17.91 -9.15 -1.15
N GLY A 71 17.80 -9.18 0.18
CA GLY A 71 18.88 -8.78 1.09
C GLY A 71 19.11 -7.27 1.16
N ILE A 72 18.15 -6.45 0.69
CA ILE A 72 18.18 -5.00 0.83
C ILE A 72 17.91 -4.61 2.29
N LEU A 73 16.95 -5.27 2.93
CA LEU A 73 16.74 -5.18 4.37
C LEU A 73 17.58 -6.25 5.06
N ALA A 74 18.36 -5.86 6.07
CA ALA A 74 19.18 -6.81 6.81
C ALA A 74 18.32 -7.66 7.76
N THR A 75 17.29 -7.09 8.37
CA THR A 75 16.39 -7.79 9.29
C THR A 75 14.92 -7.33 9.16
N PRO A 76 13.93 -8.18 9.55
CA PRO A 76 12.53 -7.77 9.63
C PRO A 76 12.30 -6.59 10.57
N THR A 77 13.05 -6.53 11.68
CA THR A 77 12.98 -5.45 12.67
C THR A 77 13.31 -4.09 12.08
N GLU A 78 14.39 -3.98 11.32
CA GLU A 78 14.76 -2.74 10.64
C GLU A 78 13.70 -2.32 9.62
N GLY A 79 13.15 -3.29 8.88
CA GLY A 79 12.07 -3.07 7.94
C GLY A 79 10.80 -2.53 8.60
N ASP A 80 10.41 -3.08 9.76
CA ASP A 80 9.25 -2.61 10.52
C ASP A 80 9.47 -1.21 11.09
N ILE A 81 10.64 -0.94 11.68
CA ILE A 81 11.00 0.38 12.20
C ILE A 81 10.97 1.42 11.07
N GLY A 82 11.62 1.12 9.93
CA GLY A 82 11.66 2.02 8.78
C GLY A 82 10.27 2.28 8.19
N ALA A 83 9.43 1.25 8.08
CA ALA A 83 8.07 1.39 7.56
C ALA A 83 7.18 2.24 8.48
N VAL A 84 7.25 2.02 9.79
CA VAL A 84 6.41 2.75 10.76
C VAL A 84 6.88 4.21 10.88
N PHE A 85 8.17 4.43 11.16
CA PHE A 85 8.69 5.77 11.44
C PHE A 85 8.98 6.60 10.18
N GLY A 86 9.27 5.96 9.05
CA GLY A 86 9.59 6.65 7.80
C GLY A 86 8.38 6.81 6.88
N LEU A 87 7.64 5.72 6.65
CA LEU A 87 6.57 5.66 5.64
C LEU A 87 5.17 5.87 6.25
N GLY A 88 5.07 5.90 7.58
CA GLY A 88 3.79 6.05 8.28
C GLY A 88 2.93 4.80 8.22
N PHE A 89 3.53 3.61 8.15
CA PHE A 89 2.79 2.35 8.26
C PHE A 89 2.04 2.29 9.60
N PRO A 90 0.78 1.80 9.65
CA PRO A 90 -0.03 1.85 10.86
C PRO A 90 0.65 1.19 12.07
N PRO A 91 0.98 1.95 13.13
CA PRO A 91 1.75 1.43 14.26
C PRO A 91 0.98 0.39 15.07
N CYS A 92 -0.36 0.43 15.05
CA CYS A 92 -1.20 -0.59 15.68
C CYS A 92 -1.06 -1.99 15.04
N LEU A 93 -0.54 -2.07 13.82
CA LEU A 93 -0.22 -3.33 13.14
C LEU A 93 1.24 -3.78 13.37
N GLY A 94 2.05 -2.92 14.02
CA GLY A 94 3.44 -3.21 14.41
C GLY A 94 4.49 -3.10 13.29
N GLY A 95 4.08 -2.90 12.04
CA GLY A 95 4.96 -2.89 10.86
C GLY A 95 4.56 -3.98 9.83
N PRO A 96 5.05 -3.92 8.58
CA PRO A 96 4.71 -4.88 7.54
C PRO A 96 5.02 -6.33 7.89
N PHE A 97 6.15 -6.64 8.53
CA PHE A 97 6.54 -8.01 8.90
C PHE A 97 5.75 -8.49 10.12
N ARG A 98 5.62 -7.64 11.15
CA ARG A 98 4.76 -7.95 12.31
C ARG A 98 3.30 -8.15 11.90
N PHE A 99 2.81 -7.37 10.94
CA PHE A 99 1.47 -7.52 10.38
C PHE A 99 1.29 -8.91 9.75
N VAL A 100 2.28 -9.42 9.00
CA VAL A 100 2.20 -10.77 8.42
C VAL A 100 2.09 -11.83 9.52
N ASP A 101 2.87 -11.72 10.59
CA ASP A 101 2.87 -12.69 11.69
C ASP A 101 1.57 -12.69 12.51
N LEU A 102 0.91 -11.53 12.63
CA LEU A 102 -0.34 -11.37 13.39
C LEU A 102 -1.59 -11.65 12.55
N TYR A 103 -1.63 -11.12 11.32
CA TYR A 103 -2.76 -11.28 10.41
C TYR A 103 -2.79 -12.69 9.80
N GLY A 104 -1.60 -13.22 9.49
CA GLY A 104 -1.36 -14.55 8.92
C GLY A 104 -0.84 -14.46 7.49
N ALA A 105 0.32 -15.07 7.24
CA ALA A 105 0.97 -15.12 5.92
C ALA A 105 0.05 -15.67 4.82
N GLN A 106 -0.69 -16.75 5.10
CA GLN A 106 -1.64 -17.31 4.15
C GLN A 106 -2.71 -16.30 3.74
N LYS A 107 -3.29 -15.55 4.70
CA LYS A 107 -4.32 -14.54 4.39
C LYS A 107 -3.78 -13.40 3.54
N VAL A 108 -2.52 -13.00 3.75
CA VAL A 108 -1.85 -11.98 2.92
C VAL A 108 -1.69 -12.50 1.50
N VAL A 109 -1.20 -13.73 1.33
CA VAL A 109 -1.02 -14.36 0.02
C VAL A 109 -2.36 -14.53 -0.70
N ASP A 110 -3.40 -14.99 -0.02
CA ASP A 110 -4.74 -15.15 -0.61
C ASP A 110 -5.30 -13.83 -1.13
N ARG A 111 -5.13 -12.74 -0.36
CA ARG A 111 -5.52 -11.40 -0.81
C ARG A 111 -4.68 -10.91 -1.98
N LEU A 112 -3.36 -11.12 -1.95
CA LEU A 112 -2.49 -10.79 -3.07
C LEU A 112 -2.91 -11.51 -4.34
N ARG A 113 -3.21 -12.82 -4.28
CA ARG A 113 -3.72 -13.60 -5.42
C ARG A 113 -5.09 -13.11 -5.91
N LYS A 114 -6.00 -12.76 -4.99
CA LYS A 114 -7.29 -12.14 -5.33
C LYS A 114 -7.08 -10.84 -6.14
N TYR A 115 -6.16 -9.98 -5.71
CA TYR A 115 -5.87 -8.72 -6.39
C TYR A 115 -5.02 -8.90 -7.65
N GLU A 116 -4.17 -9.92 -7.73
CA GLU A 116 -3.40 -10.30 -8.92
C GLU A 116 -4.31 -10.74 -10.05
N ALA A 117 -5.29 -11.60 -9.76
CA ALA A 117 -6.28 -12.03 -10.77
C ALA A 117 -7.07 -10.82 -11.33
N ALA A 118 -7.37 -9.84 -10.48
CA ALA A 118 -8.08 -8.65 -10.90
C ALA A 118 -7.19 -7.61 -11.60
N TYR A 119 -6.03 -7.25 -11.06
CA TYR A 119 -5.23 -6.08 -11.49
C TYR A 119 -3.84 -6.42 -12.05
N GLY A 120 -3.46 -7.70 -12.07
CA GLY A 120 -2.26 -8.21 -12.71
C GLY A 120 -1.03 -8.30 -11.80
N LYS A 121 0.13 -8.44 -12.44
CA LYS A 121 1.41 -8.87 -11.84
C LYS A 121 1.94 -7.99 -10.69
N GLN A 122 1.43 -6.77 -10.55
CA GLN A 122 1.83 -5.86 -9.46
C GLN A 122 1.40 -6.36 -8.07
N PHE A 123 0.54 -7.38 -8.03
CA PHE A 123 0.06 -8.03 -6.81
C PHE A 123 0.58 -9.47 -6.67
N THR A 124 1.50 -9.92 -7.53
CA THR A 124 2.08 -11.26 -7.41
C THR A 124 2.87 -11.37 -6.09
N PRO A 125 2.57 -12.34 -5.21
CA PRO A 125 3.29 -12.51 -3.96
C PRO A 125 4.75 -12.92 -4.22
N CYS A 126 5.68 -12.34 -3.47
CA CYS A 126 7.09 -12.73 -3.51
C CYS A 126 7.28 -14.14 -2.93
N GLN A 127 8.40 -14.78 -3.29
CA GLN A 127 8.67 -16.16 -2.89
C GLN A 127 8.74 -16.31 -1.37
N LEU A 128 9.34 -15.34 -0.67
CA LEU A 128 9.44 -15.35 0.79
C LEU A 128 8.07 -15.38 1.47
N LEU A 129 7.10 -14.59 0.99
CA LEU A 129 5.74 -14.63 1.54
C LEU A 129 5.04 -15.96 1.26
N ILE A 130 5.25 -16.54 0.08
CA ILE A 130 4.72 -17.86 -0.26
C ILE A 130 5.31 -18.94 0.68
N ASP A 131 6.62 -18.87 0.96
CA ASP A 131 7.30 -19.84 1.83
C ASP A 131 6.79 -19.76 3.29
N HIS A 132 6.49 -18.55 3.76
CA HIS A 132 5.85 -18.32 5.06
C HIS A 132 4.39 -18.77 5.07
N ALA A 133 3.64 -18.59 3.97
CA ALA A 133 2.27 -19.08 3.86
C ALA A 133 2.19 -20.62 3.87
N ASN A 134 3.11 -21.28 3.18
CA ASN A 134 3.17 -22.75 3.10
C ASN A 134 3.61 -23.42 4.40
N SER A 135 4.14 -22.66 5.36
CA SER A 135 4.66 -23.20 6.63
C SER A 135 3.93 -22.57 7.82
N SER A 136 3.04 -23.34 8.47
CA SER A 136 2.22 -22.83 9.59
C SER A 136 3.03 -22.39 10.83
N THR A 137 4.30 -22.79 10.92
CA THR A 137 5.21 -22.46 12.03
C THR A 137 6.18 -21.33 11.72
N LYS A 138 6.31 -20.90 10.46
CA LYS A 138 7.27 -19.85 10.09
C LYS A 138 6.70 -18.47 10.35
N LYS A 139 7.42 -17.71 11.17
CA LYS A 139 7.16 -16.30 11.46
C LYS A 139 8.42 -15.49 11.19
N PHE A 140 8.26 -14.20 10.90
CA PHE A 140 9.39 -13.27 10.79
C PHE A 140 10.03 -13.00 12.14
N TYR A 141 9.22 -12.95 13.19
CA TYR A 141 9.67 -12.84 14.57
C TYR A 141 9.50 -14.19 15.28
N GLN A 142 10.62 -14.74 15.76
CA GLN A 142 10.66 -15.91 16.66
C GLN A 142 10.66 -15.45 18.12
#